data_AF-A0A3Q4IDY5-F1
#
_entry.id   AF-A0A3Q4IDY5-F1
#
_cell.length_a   1.000
_cell.length_b   1.000
_cell.length_c   1.000
_cell.angle_alpha   90.00
_cell.angle_beta   90.00
_cell.angle_gamma   90.00
#
_symmetry.space_group_name_H-M   'P 1'
#
loop_
_entity.id
_entity.type
_entity.pdbx_description
1 polymer ?
#
loop_
_entity_poly.entity_id
_entity_poly.type
_entity_poly.pdbx_seq_one_letter_code
_entity_poly.pdbx_strand_id
1 'polypeptide(L)'
;ALSHWTASFSLTSRWNNFDCQMDIAMVIDSSSNIGQRRFNLQKNFIAKLAAMLRVGPIGPHIGLIQASDSPRTEFLLTNYTQPKELLFAIKELAYLGGDSNTGKAIMHTAETFFSQENGGRRGHPRVMMVLIDGWPSDDLDQAAMLARESGINVFLVSVAKPAPEELSMVRDKDFMKKAVCKDNGFFSYPIPSWFSTTKHIRPLIQRLCSLDGLLCSKTCYNSVNIGFLIDGSSSVGDGNFQLVLEFLAGIARSFEISDVGAHIGAVQFTYDQRLEFGLSDYSNKDDAINALRRISYMSGGTSTGSAISYTTQNLFRRTGPGRNFLIVVTDGQSYDDVRGPAMAAHKQGITIFSVGVAWAPLDDLKAMSSEPKDSHTFFTREFSGLSEFIPLVVRGICRDFTENN
;
A
#
# COMPACT_ATOMS: atom_id res chain seq x y z
N ALA A 1 10.35 -42.00 -41.18
CA ALA A 1 10.38 -40.64 -41.73
C ALA A 1 9.15 -39.89 -41.24
N LEU A 2 9.37 -38.87 -40.41
CA LEU A 2 8.52 -37.71 -40.10
C LEU A 2 7.00 -37.90 -40.04
N SER A 3 6.45 -38.04 -38.83
CA SER A 3 5.06 -37.72 -38.53
C SER A 3 4.92 -36.22 -38.21
N HIS A 4 4.18 -35.52 -39.06
CA HIS A 4 3.78 -34.13 -38.89
C HIS A 4 2.78 -34.00 -37.73
N TRP A 5 3.19 -33.31 -36.66
CA TRP A 5 2.27 -32.69 -35.71
C TRP A 5 2.09 -31.23 -36.12
N THR A 6 0.92 -30.88 -36.65
CA THR A 6 0.46 -29.50 -36.78
C THR A 6 -0.11 -29.05 -35.44
N ALA A 7 0.76 -28.54 -34.56
CA ALA A 7 0.31 -27.72 -33.44
C ALA A 7 -0.08 -26.34 -33.99
N SER A 8 -1.37 -26.12 -34.20
CA SER A 8 -1.93 -24.78 -34.37
C SER A 8 -1.72 -23.99 -33.08
N PHE A 9 -0.62 -23.25 -33.00
CA PHE A 9 -0.41 -22.24 -31.98
C PHE A 9 -1.39 -21.09 -32.21
N SER A 10 -2.51 -21.11 -31.50
CA SER A 10 -3.35 -19.93 -31.28
C SER A 10 -2.53 -18.89 -30.51
N LEU A 11 -2.05 -17.87 -31.23
CA LEU A 11 -1.31 -16.72 -30.72
C LEU A 11 -2.21 -15.61 -30.17
N THR A 12 -3.28 -15.97 -29.45
CA THR A 12 -4.26 -14.98 -28.94
C THR A 12 -4.82 -15.36 -27.58
N SER A 13 -4.06 -15.28 -26.47
CA SER A 13 -4.66 -15.31 -25.11
C SER A 13 -3.75 -14.94 -23.91
N ARG A 14 -2.65 -14.18 -24.04
CA ARG A 14 -1.86 -13.70 -22.87
C ARG A 14 -2.16 -12.26 -22.41
N TRP A 15 -3.21 -11.62 -22.92
CA TRP A 15 -3.41 -10.16 -22.77
C TRP A 15 -4.71 -9.76 -22.03
N ASN A 16 -5.12 -10.50 -20.99
CA ASN A 16 -6.36 -10.20 -20.26
C ASN A 16 -6.20 -10.24 -18.73
N ASN A 17 -5.98 -9.06 -18.14
CA ASN A 17 -6.44 -8.53 -16.84
C ASN A 17 -5.34 -7.73 -16.15
N PHE A 18 -5.35 -6.41 -16.33
CA PHE A 18 -4.93 -5.56 -15.23
C PHE A 18 -6.12 -5.49 -14.28
N ASP A 19 -6.02 -6.14 -13.12
CA ASP A 19 -7.01 -6.00 -12.05
C ASP A 19 -6.80 -4.63 -11.39
N CYS A 20 -7.17 -3.58 -12.12
CA CYS A 20 -6.92 -2.19 -11.75
C CYS A 20 -8.11 -1.64 -10.93
N GLN A 21 -8.40 -2.28 -9.81
CA GLN A 21 -9.49 -1.87 -8.91
C GLN A 21 -9.00 -0.76 -8.00
N MET A 22 -9.13 0.49 -8.45
CA MET A 22 -8.66 1.67 -7.73
C MET A 22 -9.42 2.93 -8.13
N ASP A 23 -9.28 3.98 -7.34
CA ASP A 23 -9.87 5.28 -7.62
C ASP A 23 -8.77 6.23 -8.11
N ILE A 24 -8.97 6.79 -9.31
CA ILE A 24 -7.98 7.61 -10.01
C ILE A 24 -8.52 9.03 -10.18
N ALA A 25 -7.86 10.00 -9.56
CA ALA A 25 -8.03 11.41 -9.86
C ALA A 25 -7.01 11.84 -10.92
N MET A 26 -7.48 12.31 -12.07
CA MET A 26 -6.63 12.92 -13.09
C MET A 26 -6.57 14.43 -12.86
N VAL A 27 -5.44 14.93 -12.37
CA VAL A 27 -5.20 16.38 -12.25
C VAL A 27 -4.44 16.81 -13.50
N ILE A 28 -5.04 17.70 -14.30
CA ILE A 28 -4.45 18.14 -15.57
C ILE A 28 -4.14 19.64 -15.57
N ASP A 29 -3.03 20.02 -16.17
CA ASP A 29 -2.64 21.42 -16.29
C ASP A 29 -3.52 22.15 -17.32
N SER A 30 -4.19 23.22 -16.91
CA SER A 30 -4.99 24.09 -17.78
C SER A 30 -4.47 25.53 -17.80
N SER A 31 -3.22 25.75 -17.38
CA SER A 31 -2.59 27.06 -17.29
C SER A 31 -2.32 27.72 -18.64
N SER A 32 -2.01 29.01 -18.61
CA SER A 32 -1.53 29.79 -19.75
C SER A 32 -0.23 29.25 -20.35
N ASN A 33 0.60 28.55 -19.55
CA ASN A 33 1.89 28.01 -20.01
C ASN A 33 1.74 26.86 -21.01
N ILE A 34 0.75 25.97 -20.79
CA ILE A 34 0.47 24.88 -21.73
C ILE A 34 -0.20 25.42 -23.01
N GLY A 35 -1.11 26.38 -22.87
CA GLY A 35 -1.86 26.94 -23.99
C GLY A 35 -2.86 25.95 -24.63
N GLN A 36 -3.80 26.50 -25.41
CA GLN A 36 -4.92 25.73 -26.00
C GLN A 36 -4.47 24.52 -26.84
N ARG A 37 -3.38 24.65 -27.60
CA ARG A 37 -2.91 23.61 -28.51
C ARG A 37 -2.39 22.38 -27.76
N ARG A 38 -1.53 22.57 -26.75
CA ARG A 38 -0.99 21.45 -25.96
C ARG A 38 -2.04 20.93 -24.99
N PHE A 39 -2.95 21.78 -24.50
CA PHE A 39 -4.12 21.34 -23.75
C PHE A 39 -4.98 20.34 -24.55
N ASN A 40 -5.20 20.57 -25.85
CA ASN A 40 -5.89 19.59 -26.70
C ASN A 40 -5.09 18.28 -26.88
N LEU A 41 -3.75 18.32 -26.92
CA LEU A 41 -2.91 17.12 -26.94
C LEU A 41 -3.02 16.35 -25.61
N GLN A 42 -3.08 17.06 -24.50
CA GLN A 42 -3.32 16.52 -23.17
C GLN A 42 -4.67 15.80 -23.09
N LYS A 43 -5.77 16.44 -23.53
CA LYS A 43 -7.10 15.80 -23.60
C LYS A 43 -7.06 14.49 -24.39
N ASN A 44 -6.39 14.48 -25.54
CA ASN A 44 -6.24 13.28 -26.35
C ASN A 44 -5.41 12.18 -25.66
N PHE A 45 -4.37 12.56 -24.91
CA PHE A 45 -3.56 11.61 -24.16
C PHE A 45 -4.37 10.95 -23.02
N ILE A 46 -5.03 11.74 -22.18
CA ILE A 46 -5.86 11.23 -21.08
C ILE A 46 -7.05 10.42 -21.59
N ALA A 47 -7.66 10.80 -22.72
CA ALA A 47 -8.72 10.02 -23.35
C ALA A 47 -8.22 8.63 -23.78
N LYS A 48 -7.06 8.53 -24.44
CA LYS A 48 -6.51 7.24 -24.83
C LYS A 48 -6.10 6.39 -23.62
N LEU A 49 -5.60 7.01 -22.57
CA LEU A 49 -5.27 6.34 -21.32
C LEU A 49 -6.54 5.80 -20.65
N ALA A 50 -7.58 6.63 -20.52
CA ALA A 50 -8.88 6.25 -19.98
C ALA A 50 -9.59 5.19 -20.81
N ALA A 51 -9.42 5.16 -22.14
CA ALA A 51 -9.96 4.12 -22.99
C ALA A 51 -9.29 2.74 -22.76
N MET A 52 -8.02 2.75 -22.37
CA MET A 52 -7.26 1.52 -22.09
C MET A 52 -7.43 1.06 -20.64
N LEU A 53 -7.74 1.98 -19.72
CA LEU A 53 -8.28 1.65 -18.41
C LEU A 53 -9.71 1.15 -18.59
N ARG A 54 -10.01 -0.09 -18.19
CA ARG A 54 -11.34 -0.69 -18.34
C ARG A 54 -12.32 -0.12 -17.30
N VAL A 55 -12.62 1.18 -17.37
CA VAL A 55 -13.51 1.88 -16.44
C VAL A 55 -14.88 1.20 -16.42
N GLY A 56 -15.39 0.97 -15.23
CA GLY A 56 -16.65 0.29 -15.02
C GLY A 56 -16.97 0.14 -13.53
N PRO A 57 -18.17 -0.37 -13.19
CA PRO A 57 -18.61 -0.51 -11.79
C PRO A 57 -17.71 -1.39 -10.92
N ILE A 58 -16.99 -2.33 -11.54
CA ILE A 58 -16.03 -3.24 -10.88
C ILE A 58 -14.58 -2.88 -11.27
N GLY A 59 -14.40 -1.87 -12.13
CA GLY A 59 -13.10 -1.45 -12.64
C GLY A 59 -12.50 -0.28 -11.86
N PRO A 60 -11.52 0.42 -12.43
CA PRO A 60 -11.09 1.70 -11.89
C PRO A 60 -12.20 2.73 -12.03
N HIS A 61 -12.36 3.56 -11.01
CA HIS A 61 -13.17 4.78 -11.11
C HIS A 61 -12.25 5.95 -11.45
N ILE A 62 -12.71 6.82 -12.34
CA ILE A 62 -11.91 7.95 -12.83
C ILE A 62 -12.70 9.22 -12.66
N GLY A 63 -12.06 10.22 -12.08
CA GLY A 63 -12.55 11.59 -12.11
C GLY A 63 -11.44 12.56 -12.49
N LEU A 64 -11.80 13.83 -12.73
CA LEU A 64 -10.89 14.80 -13.34
C LEU A 64 -10.98 16.18 -12.70
N ILE A 65 -9.81 16.78 -12.50
CA ILE A 65 -9.61 18.11 -11.94
C ILE A 65 -8.68 18.89 -12.88
N GLN A 66 -9.01 20.14 -13.17
CA GLN A 66 -8.15 21.07 -13.89
C GLN A 66 -7.39 21.96 -12.90
N ALA A 67 -6.06 21.98 -13.02
CA ALA A 67 -5.19 22.93 -12.32
C ALA A 67 -5.10 24.23 -13.14
N SER A 68 -5.36 25.35 -12.48
CA SER A 68 -5.28 26.71 -13.04
C SER A 68 -5.01 27.69 -11.88
N ASP A 69 -5.48 28.94 -11.93
CA ASP A 69 -5.43 29.87 -10.79
C ASP A 69 -6.06 29.25 -9.53
N SER A 70 -7.20 28.59 -9.72
CA SER A 70 -7.91 27.80 -8.71
C SER A 70 -8.26 26.42 -9.27
N PRO A 71 -8.19 25.36 -8.47
CA PRO A 71 -8.54 24.02 -8.93
C PRO A 71 -10.03 23.93 -9.25
N ARG A 72 -10.36 23.26 -10.36
CA ARG A 72 -11.74 23.03 -10.78
C ARG A 72 -11.99 21.54 -11.00
N THR A 73 -12.88 20.97 -10.20
CA THR A 73 -13.37 19.61 -10.42
C THR A 73 -14.37 19.60 -11.58
N GLU A 74 -14.06 18.82 -12.62
CA GLU A 74 -14.92 18.71 -13.81
C GLU A 74 -15.92 17.56 -13.65
N PHE A 75 -15.47 16.45 -13.07
CA PHE A 75 -16.33 15.33 -12.69
C PHE A 75 -15.67 14.43 -11.64
N LEU A 76 -16.49 13.82 -10.79
CA LEU A 76 -16.09 12.92 -9.71
C LEU A 76 -15.99 11.46 -10.19
N LEU A 77 -15.54 10.59 -9.29
CA LEU A 77 -15.23 9.18 -9.53
C LEU A 77 -16.41 8.36 -10.08
N THR A 78 -17.64 8.71 -9.69
CA THR A 78 -18.86 7.96 -10.01
C THR A 78 -19.69 8.59 -11.13
N ASN A 79 -19.31 9.77 -11.63
CA ASN A 79 -20.08 10.46 -12.68
C ASN A 79 -20.12 9.68 -13.99
N TYR A 80 -19.07 8.92 -14.32
CA TYR A 80 -18.97 8.17 -15.57
C TYR A 80 -18.46 6.76 -15.33
N THR A 81 -19.37 5.78 -15.33
CA THR A 81 -19.04 4.35 -15.23
C THR A 81 -18.98 3.66 -16.59
N GLN A 82 -19.29 4.37 -17.69
CA GLN A 82 -19.20 3.84 -19.05
C GLN A 82 -18.03 4.48 -19.80
N PRO A 83 -17.14 3.68 -20.42
CA PRO A 83 -15.99 4.21 -21.16
C PRO A 83 -16.36 5.25 -22.21
N LYS A 84 -17.45 5.05 -22.97
CA LYS A 84 -17.86 5.97 -24.04
C LYS A 84 -18.26 7.35 -23.50
N GLU A 85 -18.96 7.40 -22.37
CA GLU A 85 -19.41 8.65 -21.74
C GLU A 85 -18.23 9.41 -21.14
N LEU A 86 -17.32 8.69 -20.47
CA LEU A 86 -16.08 9.27 -19.94
C LEU A 86 -15.23 9.90 -21.05
N LEU A 87 -15.05 9.21 -22.18
CA LEU A 87 -14.29 9.73 -23.32
C LEU A 87 -14.93 10.99 -23.92
N PHE A 88 -16.27 11.04 -23.95
CA PHE A 88 -16.99 12.23 -24.40
C PHE A 88 -16.78 13.40 -23.44
N ALA A 89 -16.96 13.17 -22.13
CA ALA A 89 -16.73 14.19 -21.10
C ALA A 89 -15.33 14.78 -21.14
N ILE A 90 -14.30 13.93 -21.29
CA ILE A 90 -12.90 14.35 -21.47
C ILE A 90 -12.72 15.24 -22.70
N LYS A 91 -13.38 14.92 -23.81
CA LYS A 91 -13.25 15.68 -25.06
C LYS A 91 -13.83 17.09 -24.94
N GLU A 92 -14.94 17.24 -24.22
CA GLU A 92 -15.67 18.50 -24.05
C GLU A 92 -15.06 19.45 -23.03
N LEU A 93 -13.98 19.06 -22.34
CA LEU A 93 -13.29 19.93 -21.38
C LEU A 93 -12.86 21.26 -22.00
N ALA A 94 -13.23 22.34 -21.31
CA ALA A 94 -12.85 23.70 -21.66
C ALA A 94 -11.45 24.04 -21.13
N TYR A 95 -10.71 24.83 -21.89
CA TYR A 95 -9.43 25.36 -21.44
C TYR A 95 -9.65 26.58 -20.55
N LEU A 96 -8.99 26.64 -19.39
CA LEU A 96 -9.20 27.70 -18.39
C LEU A 96 -8.20 28.86 -18.54
N GLY A 97 -6.92 28.56 -18.75
CA GLY A 97 -5.83 29.55 -18.65
C GLY A 97 -5.45 29.83 -17.19
N GLY A 98 -4.63 30.87 -16.98
CA GLY A 98 -4.15 31.29 -15.65
C GLY A 98 -2.79 30.69 -15.26
N ASP A 99 -2.49 30.69 -13.97
CA ASP A 99 -1.27 30.11 -13.39
C ASP A 99 -1.34 28.58 -13.29
N SER A 100 -0.18 27.91 -13.17
CA SER A 100 -0.11 26.46 -12.96
C SER A 100 -0.01 26.14 -11.47
N ASN A 101 -1.06 26.49 -10.69
CA ASN A 101 -1.10 26.22 -9.24
C ASN A 101 -1.39 24.74 -8.95
N THR A 102 -0.42 23.89 -9.25
CA THR A 102 -0.49 22.44 -9.10
C THR A 102 -0.58 22.03 -7.63
N GLY A 103 0.09 22.75 -6.72
CA GLY A 103 0.03 22.50 -5.28
C GLY A 103 -1.37 22.65 -4.73
N LYS A 104 -2.05 23.76 -5.06
CA LYS A 104 -3.47 23.96 -4.73
C LYS A 104 -4.36 22.85 -5.29
N ALA A 105 -4.10 22.39 -6.53
CA ALA A 105 -4.89 21.32 -7.13
C ALA A 105 -4.67 19.97 -6.45
N ILE A 106 -3.44 19.64 -6.06
CA ILE A 106 -3.13 18.45 -5.26
C ILE A 106 -3.84 18.55 -3.90
N MET A 107 -3.75 19.70 -3.22
CA MET A 107 -4.37 19.91 -1.91
C MET A 107 -5.89 19.71 -1.98
N HIS A 108 -6.57 20.43 -2.88
CA HIS A 108 -8.02 20.32 -3.11
C HIS A 108 -8.46 18.90 -3.40
N THR A 109 -7.69 18.19 -4.24
CA THR A 109 -7.97 16.79 -4.58
C THR A 109 -7.77 15.87 -3.38
N ALA A 110 -6.74 16.10 -2.57
CA ALA A 110 -6.45 15.29 -1.39
C ALA A 110 -7.52 15.44 -0.30
N GLU A 111 -8.03 16.65 -0.10
CA GLU A 111 -9.00 16.98 0.96
C GLU A 111 -10.39 16.40 0.68
N THR A 112 -10.87 16.51 -0.56
CA THR A 112 -12.29 16.32 -0.85
C THR A 112 -12.56 15.19 -1.84
N PHE A 113 -11.67 14.93 -2.79
CA PHE A 113 -12.03 14.16 -3.98
C PHE A 113 -12.26 12.67 -3.71
N PHE A 114 -11.50 12.09 -2.79
CA PHE A 114 -11.54 10.65 -2.46
C PHE A 114 -12.47 10.31 -1.28
N SER A 115 -13.31 11.23 -0.84
CA SER A 115 -14.32 10.95 0.19
C SER A 115 -15.41 10.02 -0.35
N GLN A 116 -16.11 9.31 0.54
CA GLN A 116 -17.16 8.36 0.16
C GLN A 116 -18.34 9.04 -0.53
N GLU A 117 -18.70 10.24 -0.09
CA GLU A 117 -19.74 11.08 -0.72
C GLU A 117 -19.39 11.44 -2.17
N ASN A 118 -18.09 11.52 -2.50
CA ASN A 118 -17.59 11.81 -3.84
C ASN A 118 -17.22 10.55 -4.64
N GLY A 119 -17.61 9.37 -4.13
CA GLY A 119 -17.46 8.09 -4.84
C GLY A 119 -16.17 7.33 -4.53
N GLY A 120 -15.39 7.77 -3.54
CA GLY A 120 -14.22 7.04 -3.06
C GLY A 120 -14.61 5.73 -2.38
N ARG A 121 -13.99 4.63 -2.80
CA ARG A 121 -14.25 3.28 -2.29
C ARG A 121 -13.30 2.94 -1.14
N ARG A 122 -13.86 2.38 -0.06
CA ARG A 122 -13.05 1.81 1.04
C ARG A 122 -12.21 0.63 0.54
N GLY A 123 -11.01 0.48 1.09
CA GLY A 123 -10.08 -0.61 0.77
C GLY A 123 -9.45 -0.55 -0.63
N HIS A 124 -9.85 0.41 -1.47
CA HIS A 124 -9.29 0.58 -2.81
C HIS A 124 -8.15 1.60 -2.78
N PRO A 125 -7.05 1.38 -3.51
CA PRO A 125 -5.98 2.37 -3.63
C PRO A 125 -6.50 3.68 -4.22
N ARG A 126 -5.99 4.80 -3.69
CA ARG A 126 -6.25 6.14 -4.18
C ARG A 126 -5.04 6.62 -4.94
N VAL A 127 -5.24 6.97 -6.21
CA VAL A 127 -4.17 7.39 -7.12
C VAL A 127 -4.50 8.76 -7.68
N MET A 128 -3.58 9.71 -7.51
CA MET A 128 -3.67 11.04 -8.11
C MET A 128 -2.63 11.11 -9.23
N MET A 129 -3.07 11.03 -10.48
CA MET A 129 -2.19 11.23 -11.64
C MET A 129 -2.19 12.70 -12.01
N VAL A 130 -1.10 13.39 -11.67
CA VAL A 130 -0.90 14.82 -11.92
C VAL A 130 -0.09 14.98 -13.20
N LEU A 131 -0.69 15.59 -14.21
CA LEU A 131 -0.09 15.83 -15.51
C LEU A 131 0.26 17.31 -15.66
N ILE A 132 1.55 17.60 -15.82
CA ILE A 132 2.08 18.97 -15.89
C ILE A 132 2.85 19.20 -17.20
N ASP A 133 2.76 20.42 -17.73
CA ASP A 133 3.59 20.90 -18.85
C ASP A 133 4.66 21.85 -18.30
N GLY A 134 5.79 21.30 -17.86
CA GLY A 134 6.87 22.07 -17.25
C GLY A 134 6.91 21.97 -15.72
N TRP A 135 6.68 23.09 -15.03
CA TRP A 135 6.84 23.22 -13.57
C TRP A 135 5.68 24.00 -12.92
N PRO A 136 5.38 23.73 -11.64
CA PRO A 136 4.31 24.41 -10.92
C PRO A 136 4.65 25.88 -10.63
N SER A 137 3.61 26.71 -10.55
CA SER A 137 3.71 28.11 -10.14
C SER A 137 3.74 28.28 -8.61
N ASP A 138 3.30 27.28 -7.86
CA ASP A 138 3.22 27.24 -6.40
C ASP A 138 4.10 26.13 -5.79
N ASP A 139 4.21 26.15 -4.46
CA ASP A 139 4.89 25.11 -3.69
C ASP A 139 4.00 23.88 -3.54
N LEU A 140 4.61 22.69 -3.59
CA LEU A 140 3.93 21.42 -3.47
C LEU A 140 4.07 20.80 -2.08
N ASP A 141 4.90 21.34 -1.19
CA ASP A 141 5.31 20.66 0.04
C ASP A 141 4.14 20.30 0.96
N GLN A 142 3.28 21.27 1.31
CA GLN A 142 2.12 21.02 2.16
C GLN A 142 1.11 20.08 1.49
N ALA A 143 0.84 20.29 0.19
CA ALA A 143 -0.11 19.48 -0.55
C ALA A 143 0.35 18.03 -0.69
N ALA A 144 1.65 17.82 -0.92
CA ALA A 144 2.26 16.50 -1.00
C ALA A 144 2.24 15.81 0.37
N MET A 145 2.58 16.52 1.46
CA MET A 145 2.45 15.98 2.81
C MET A 145 1.02 15.52 3.10
N LEU A 146 0.03 16.37 2.83
CA LEU A 146 -1.38 16.03 3.03
C LEU A 146 -1.82 14.83 2.19
N ALA A 147 -1.43 14.77 0.91
CA ALA A 147 -1.75 13.64 0.04
C ALA A 147 -1.14 12.33 0.57
N ARG A 148 0.14 12.36 0.97
CA ARG A 148 0.82 11.20 1.58
C ARG A 148 0.12 10.76 2.88
N GLU A 149 -0.12 11.70 3.78
CA GLU A 149 -0.81 11.45 5.05
C GLU A 149 -2.26 11.02 4.87
N SER A 150 -2.89 11.32 3.73
CA SER A 150 -4.26 10.89 3.39
C SER A 150 -4.32 9.55 2.66
N GLY A 151 -3.17 8.91 2.45
CA GLY A 151 -3.09 7.61 1.82
C GLY A 151 -3.19 7.64 0.29
N ILE A 152 -2.82 8.76 -0.34
CA ILE A 152 -3.00 9.02 -1.77
C ILE A 152 -1.65 8.91 -2.48
N ASN A 153 -1.61 8.11 -3.55
CA ASN A 153 -0.42 7.94 -4.37
C ASN A 153 -0.39 8.99 -5.46
N VAL A 154 0.47 10.00 -5.29
CA VAL A 154 0.69 11.01 -6.31
C VAL A 154 1.66 10.47 -7.35
N PHE A 155 1.20 10.34 -8.60
CA PHE A 155 2.01 10.10 -9.78
C PHE A 155 2.18 11.40 -10.54
N LEU A 156 3.41 11.88 -10.63
CA LEU A 156 3.70 13.11 -11.35
C LEU A 156 4.21 12.78 -12.75
N VAL A 157 3.37 13.06 -13.74
CA VAL A 157 3.65 12.87 -15.16
C VAL A 157 4.03 14.23 -15.74
N SER A 158 5.32 14.43 -16.03
CA SER A 158 5.77 15.67 -16.67
C SER A 158 5.94 15.43 -18.17
N VAL A 159 5.41 16.33 -18.99
CA VAL A 159 5.59 16.28 -20.45
C VAL A 159 6.46 17.43 -20.88
N ALA A 160 7.53 17.11 -21.61
CA ALA A 160 8.63 17.99 -21.93
C ALA A 160 9.37 18.49 -20.67
N LYS A 161 10.70 18.54 -20.75
CA LYS A 161 11.51 19.15 -19.69
C LYS A 161 11.54 20.67 -19.90
N PRO A 162 11.67 21.47 -18.82
CA PRO A 162 11.99 22.89 -18.96
C PRO A 162 13.21 23.05 -19.85
N ALA A 163 13.19 24.01 -20.77
CA ALA A 163 14.37 24.34 -21.55
C ALA A 163 15.48 24.85 -20.59
N PRO A 164 16.78 24.69 -20.92
CA PRO A 164 17.86 25.16 -20.05
C PRO A 164 17.73 26.64 -19.64
N GLU A 165 17.18 27.47 -20.52
CA GLU A 165 16.94 28.90 -20.30
C GLU A 165 15.81 29.15 -19.28
N GLU A 166 14.84 28.24 -19.22
CA GLU A 166 13.66 28.30 -18.35
C GLU A 166 13.94 27.75 -16.95
N LEU A 167 15.04 27.00 -16.76
CA LEU A 167 15.41 26.42 -15.45
C LEU A 167 15.59 27.47 -14.34
N SER A 168 15.89 28.72 -14.70
CA SER A 168 15.99 29.84 -13.76
C SER A 168 14.63 30.30 -13.23
N MET A 169 13.54 29.99 -13.94
CA MET A 169 12.17 30.35 -13.56
C MET A 169 11.50 29.29 -12.68
N VAL A 170 12.10 28.10 -12.58
CA VAL A 170 11.64 27.00 -11.73
C VAL A 170 11.91 27.38 -10.27
N ARG A 171 10.83 27.68 -9.53
CA ARG A 171 10.90 28.09 -8.11
C ARG A 171 11.50 27.00 -7.22
N ASP A 172 10.97 25.79 -7.33
CA ASP A 172 11.47 24.61 -6.63
C ASP A 172 11.96 23.60 -7.67
N LYS A 173 13.26 23.30 -7.69
CA LYS A 173 13.86 22.37 -8.66
C LYS A 173 13.64 20.90 -8.29
N ASP A 174 13.33 20.61 -7.04
CA ASP A 174 13.11 19.26 -6.54
C ASP A 174 11.61 18.91 -6.42
N PHE A 175 10.72 19.77 -6.91
CA PHE A 175 9.26 19.59 -6.86
C PHE A 175 8.81 18.18 -7.29
N MET A 176 9.46 17.59 -8.30
CA MET A 176 9.13 16.24 -8.77
C MET A 176 9.36 15.17 -7.71
N LYS A 177 10.41 15.31 -6.91
CA LYS A 177 10.76 14.37 -5.84
C LYS A 177 9.87 14.57 -4.62
N LYS A 178 9.52 15.83 -4.34
CA LYS A 178 8.74 16.20 -3.16
C LYS A 178 7.26 15.87 -3.28
N ALA A 179 6.70 16.00 -4.49
CA ALA A 179 5.29 15.74 -4.77
C ALA A 179 4.88 14.27 -4.59
N VAL A 180 5.82 13.36 -4.77
CA VAL A 180 5.56 11.91 -4.79
C VAL A 180 5.78 11.25 -3.43
N CYS A 181 5.29 10.03 -3.31
CA CYS A 181 5.42 9.19 -2.13
C CYS A 181 6.86 8.90 -1.73
N LYS A 182 7.67 8.51 -2.72
CA LYS A 182 9.06 8.14 -2.56
C LYS A 182 9.81 8.46 -3.85
N ASP A 183 10.97 9.09 -3.73
CA ASP A 183 11.84 9.37 -4.87
C ASP A 183 12.65 8.11 -5.24
N ASN A 184 12.01 7.16 -5.90
CA ASN A 184 12.62 5.93 -6.41
C ASN A 184 12.44 5.75 -7.93
N GLY A 185 12.00 6.80 -8.63
CA GLY A 185 11.72 6.78 -10.08
C GLY A 185 10.43 6.03 -10.49
N PHE A 186 9.67 5.48 -9.54
CA PHE A 186 8.41 4.79 -9.83
C PHE A 186 7.26 5.77 -10.09
N PHE A 187 7.06 6.72 -9.15
CA PHE A 187 5.95 7.68 -9.16
C PHE A 187 6.17 8.88 -10.09
N SER A 188 7.42 9.17 -10.44
CA SER A 188 7.78 10.24 -11.38
C SER A 188 7.90 9.66 -12.79
N TYR A 189 7.13 10.18 -13.74
CA TYR A 189 7.08 9.68 -15.11
C TYR A 189 7.32 10.80 -16.13
N PRO A 190 8.58 11.05 -16.52
CA PRO A 190 8.90 12.07 -17.52
C PRO A 190 8.63 11.55 -18.95
N ILE A 191 7.84 12.30 -19.71
CA ILE A 191 7.60 12.10 -21.14
C ILE A 191 8.40 13.14 -21.92
N PRO A 192 9.30 12.73 -22.84
CA PRO A 192 10.17 13.67 -23.54
C PRO A 192 9.44 14.70 -24.42
N SER A 193 8.29 14.32 -24.99
CA SER A 193 7.56 15.16 -25.94
C SER A 193 6.08 14.85 -26.00
N TRP A 194 5.26 15.90 -26.20
CA TRP A 194 3.83 15.78 -26.50
C TRP A 194 3.52 14.86 -27.68
N PHE A 195 4.42 14.79 -28.67
CA PHE A 195 4.26 13.94 -29.86
C PHE A 195 4.54 12.46 -29.60
N SER A 196 5.26 12.11 -28.52
CA SER A 196 5.57 10.72 -28.16
C SER A 196 4.66 10.14 -27.09
N THR A 197 3.75 10.93 -26.51
CA THR A 197 2.81 10.55 -25.42
C THR A 197 2.11 9.21 -25.65
N THR A 198 1.71 8.91 -26.87
CA THR A 198 1.01 7.64 -27.19
C THR A 198 1.85 6.39 -26.88
N LYS A 199 3.20 6.47 -26.98
CA LYS A 199 4.11 5.36 -26.63
C LYS A 199 4.17 5.09 -25.13
N HIS A 200 3.79 6.07 -24.31
CA HIS A 200 3.88 6.02 -22.86
C HIS A 200 2.60 5.54 -22.17
N ILE A 201 1.48 5.43 -22.89
CA ILE A 201 0.19 5.02 -22.33
C ILE A 201 0.30 3.66 -21.63
N ARG A 202 0.82 2.64 -22.32
CA ARG A 202 0.90 1.28 -21.77
C ARG A 202 1.84 1.20 -20.56
N PRO A 203 3.11 1.69 -20.62
CA PRO A 203 3.97 1.69 -19.45
C PRO A 203 3.42 2.49 -18.26
N LEU A 204 2.73 3.60 -18.52
CA LEU A 204 2.12 4.39 -17.45
C LEU A 204 0.97 3.64 -16.77
N ILE A 205 0.07 3.02 -17.55
CA ILE A 205 -1.01 2.19 -16.98
C ILE A 205 -0.44 1.01 -16.18
N GLN A 206 0.63 0.37 -16.67
CA GLN A 206 1.29 -0.70 -15.92
C GLN A 206 1.81 -0.22 -14.56
N ARG A 207 2.34 1.00 -14.47
CA ARG A 207 2.79 1.59 -13.20
C ARG A 207 1.61 1.99 -12.30
N LEU A 208 0.62 2.68 -12.84
CA LEU A 208 -0.57 3.11 -12.09
C LEU A 208 -1.31 1.90 -11.49
N CYS A 209 -1.45 0.83 -12.26
CA CYS A 209 -2.16 -0.39 -11.87
C CYS A 209 -1.29 -1.41 -11.11
N SER A 210 -0.06 -1.07 -10.72
CA SER A 210 0.84 -1.96 -9.97
C SER A 210 0.62 -1.78 -8.47
N LEU A 211 -0.33 -2.54 -7.90
CA LEU A 211 -0.74 -2.44 -6.49
C LEU A 211 0.43 -2.49 -5.51
N ASP A 212 1.38 -3.42 -5.72
CA ASP A 212 2.58 -3.59 -4.88
C ASP A 212 3.50 -2.35 -4.88
N GLY A 213 3.39 -1.49 -5.91
CA GLY A 213 4.17 -0.27 -6.04
C GLY A 213 3.52 0.97 -5.40
N LEU A 214 2.26 0.89 -4.95
CA LEU A 214 1.50 2.03 -4.44
C LEU A 214 1.80 2.33 -2.96
N LEU A 215 3.04 2.74 -2.69
CA LEU A 215 3.62 2.92 -1.36
C LEU A 215 2.85 3.85 -0.40
N CYS A 216 2.23 4.94 -0.87
CA CYS A 216 1.44 5.82 0.01
C CYS A 216 0.05 5.28 0.32
N SER A 217 -0.42 4.23 -0.37
CA SER A 217 -1.76 3.76 -0.09
C SER A 217 -1.88 3.43 1.38
N LYS A 218 -2.89 3.98 2.06
CA LYS A 218 -3.32 3.45 3.36
C LYS A 218 -4.06 2.15 3.14
N THR A 219 -3.33 1.16 2.66
CA THR A 219 -3.77 -0.23 2.55
C THR A 219 -3.24 -0.99 3.74
N CYS A 220 -3.78 -2.18 3.94
CA CYS A 220 -3.25 -3.12 4.92
C CYS A 220 -1.78 -3.48 4.68
N TYR A 221 -1.29 -3.36 3.45
CA TYR A 221 0.09 -3.72 3.10
C TYR A 221 1.12 -2.69 3.58
N ASN A 222 0.69 -1.44 3.79
CA ASN A 222 1.59 -0.31 4.03
C ASN A 222 1.19 0.54 5.25
N SER A 223 0.06 0.29 5.92
CA SER A 223 -0.39 1.13 7.04
C SER A 223 -0.71 0.30 8.29
N VAL A 224 0.21 -0.61 8.61
CA VAL A 224 0.07 -1.55 9.72
C VAL A 224 1.35 -1.63 10.54
N ASN A 225 1.19 -1.78 11.85
CA ASN A 225 2.26 -2.08 12.78
C ASN A 225 2.10 -3.54 13.20
N ILE A 226 3.03 -4.41 12.80
CA ILE A 226 2.96 -5.84 13.04
C ILE A 226 4.01 -6.23 14.09
N GLY A 227 3.55 -6.70 15.24
CA GLY A 227 4.39 -7.30 16.26
C GLY A 227 4.40 -8.82 16.12
N PHE A 228 5.59 -9.41 16.09
CA PHE A 228 5.77 -10.85 16.19
C PHE A 228 6.12 -11.22 17.62
N LEU A 229 5.30 -12.08 18.24
CA LEU A 229 5.57 -12.65 19.55
C LEU A 229 5.94 -14.13 19.40
N ILE A 230 7.20 -14.42 19.65
CA ILE A 230 7.87 -15.65 19.21
C ILE A 230 8.21 -16.51 20.43
N ASP A 231 7.63 -17.69 20.51
CA ASP A 231 7.95 -18.68 21.53
C ASP A 231 9.36 -19.26 21.28
N GLY A 232 10.28 -18.99 22.20
CA GLY A 232 11.65 -19.48 22.19
C GLY A 232 11.88 -20.61 23.20
N SER A 233 10.81 -21.26 23.67
CA SER A 233 10.86 -22.27 24.72
C SER A 233 11.57 -23.56 24.29
N SER A 234 11.94 -24.37 25.27
CA SER A 234 12.66 -25.63 25.07
C SER A 234 11.89 -26.66 24.25
N SER A 235 10.56 -26.61 24.24
CA SER A 235 9.69 -27.52 23.49
C SER A 235 9.72 -27.29 21.99
N VAL A 236 9.92 -26.03 21.57
CA VAL A 236 10.12 -25.67 20.17
C VAL A 236 11.40 -26.33 19.65
N GLY A 237 12.54 -26.06 20.30
CA GLY A 237 13.85 -26.53 19.87
C GLY A 237 14.42 -25.78 18.65
N ASP A 238 15.74 -25.76 18.53
CA ASP A 238 16.50 -24.91 17.59
C ASP A 238 16.07 -25.09 16.12
N GLY A 239 15.94 -26.33 15.66
CA GLY A 239 15.56 -26.62 14.26
C GLY A 239 14.15 -26.14 13.90
N ASN A 240 13.18 -26.29 14.81
CA ASN A 240 11.82 -25.80 14.59
C ASN A 240 11.73 -24.29 14.77
N PHE A 241 12.55 -23.70 15.63
CA PHE A 241 12.62 -22.25 15.80
C PHE A 241 12.99 -21.56 14.48
N GLN A 242 13.89 -22.15 13.69
CA GLN A 242 14.20 -21.63 12.36
C GLN A 242 12.99 -21.66 11.41
N LEU A 243 12.12 -22.68 11.50
CA LEU A 243 10.88 -22.75 10.72
C LEU A 243 9.89 -21.66 11.13
N VAL A 244 9.80 -21.35 12.43
CA VAL A 244 9.00 -20.23 12.94
C VAL A 244 9.53 -18.90 12.37
N LEU A 245 10.84 -18.67 12.40
CA LEU A 245 11.43 -17.44 11.85
C LEU A 245 11.18 -17.32 10.33
N GLU A 246 11.28 -18.41 9.57
CA GLU A 246 10.97 -18.37 8.13
C GLU A 246 9.48 -18.15 7.84
N PHE A 247 8.59 -18.70 8.66
CA PHE A 247 7.15 -18.42 8.58
C PHE A 247 6.85 -16.92 8.79
N LEU A 248 7.40 -16.34 9.85
CA LEU A 248 7.22 -14.92 10.17
C LEU A 248 7.86 -14.01 9.11
N ALA A 249 9.04 -14.40 8.60
CA ALA A 249 9.68 -13.71 7.48
C ALA A 249 8.83 -13.78 6.20
N GLY A 250 8.14 -14.90 5.97
CA GLY A 250 7.18 -15.06 4.88
C GLY A 250 6.00 -14.08 4.98
N ILE A 251 5.45 -13.90 6.19
CA ILE A 251 4.42 -12.89 6.45
C ILE A 251 4.97 -11.48 6.21
N ALA A 252 6.13 -11.15 6.80
CA ALA A 252 6.77 -9.84 6.67
C ALA A 252 7.03 -9.43 5.20
N ARG A 253 7.41 -10.38 4.34
CA ARG A 253 7.62 -10.14 2.89
C ARG A 253 6.36 -9.65 2.17
N SER A 254 5.17 -9.99 2.64
CA SER A 254 3.91 -9.57 2.03
C SER A 254 3.56 -8.10 2.30
N PHE A 255 4.27 -7.41 3.20
CA PHE A 255 4.01 -6.01 3.55
C PHE A 255 5.14 -5.10 3.05
N GLU A 256 4.83 -3.84 2.76
CA GLU A 256 5.81 -2.84 2.33
C GLU A 256 6.44 -2.13 3.54
N ILE A 257 7.47 -2.76 4.10
CA ILE A 257 8.20 -2.23 5.24
C ILE A 257 9.03 -1.00 4.84
N SER A 258 8.71 0.16 5.43
CA SER A 258 9.46 1.41 5.27
C SER A 258 9.07 2.46 6.31
N ASP A 259 9.81 3.58 6.40
CA ASP A 259 9.52 4.71 7.32
C ASP A 259 8.08 5.27 7.21
N VAL A 260 7.47 5.14 6.03
CA VAL A 260 6.12 5.64 5.72
C VAL A 260 5.15 4.49 5.40
N GLY A 261 5.61 3.26 5.55
CA GLY A 261 4.89 2.04 5.19
C GLY A 261 4.53 1.21 6.42
N ALA A 262 4.56 -0.12 6.24
CA ALA A 262 4.35 -1.04 7.35
C ALA A 262 5.57 -1.03 8.29
N HIS A 263 5.32 -1.20 9.58
CA HIS A 263 6.35 -1.35 10.59
C HIS A 263 6.29 -2.75 11.18
N ILE A 264 7.44 -3.39 11.38
CA ILE A 264 7.51 -4.70 12.03
C ILE A 264 8.44 -4.67 13.22
N GLY A 265 8.13 -5.50 14.22
CA GLY A 265 8.95 -5.65 15.42
C GLY A 265 8.82 -7.05 15.97
N ALA A 266 9.79 -7.48 16.76
CA ALA A 266 9.84 -8.84 17.28
C ALA A 266 10.17 -8.86 18.77
N VAL A 267 9.40 -9.67 19.51
CA VAL A 267 9.65 -10.03 20.90
C VAL A 267 9.76 -11.55 20.95
N GLN A 268 10.83 -12.06 21.52
CA GLN A 268 10.97 -13.47 21.87
C GLN A 268 10.63 -13.67 23.35
N PHE A 269 10.02 -14.79 23.71
CA PHE A 269 9.71 -15.10 25.10
C PHE A 269 10.00 -16.54 25.48
N THR A 270 10.34 -16.72 26.76
CA THR A 270 10.34 -18.00 27.47
C THR A 270 9.64 -17.83 28.82
N TYR A 271 10.39 -17.94 29.94
CA TYR A 271 10.00 -17.35 31.23
C TYR A 271 10.18 -15.82 31.20
N ASP A 272 11.25 -15.38 30.53
CA ASP A 272 11.59 -13.96 30.36
C ASP A 272 11.23 -13.49 28.95
N GLN A 273 11.04 -12.18 28.78
CA GLN A 273 10.75 -11.56 27.49
C GLN A 273 11.95 -10.73 27.01
N ARG A 274 12.26 -10.83 25.72
CA ARG A 274 13.33 -10.06 25.09
C ARG A 274 12.79 -9.34 23.86
N LEU A 275 12.88 -8.01 23.87
CA LEU A 275 12.69 -7.21 22.66
C LEU A 275 13.90 -7.43 21.75
N GLU A 276 13.68 -8.11 20.61
CA GLU A 276 14.72 -8.36 19.62
C GLU A 276 14.96 -7.11 18.78
N PHE A 277 13.87 -6.46 18.36
CA PHE A 277 13.87 -5.13 17.75
C PHE A 277 12.47 -4.51 17.79
N GLY A 278 12.43 -3.18 17.88
CA GLY A 278 11.24 -2.36 17.90
C GLY A 278 10.67 -2.06 16.50
N LEU A 279 9.44 -1.52 16.48
CA LEU A 279 8.72 -1.16 15.25
C LEU A 279 9.43 -0.10 14.38
N SER A 280 10.31 0.72 14.98
CA SER A 280 11.00 1.82 14.29
C SER A 280 12.49 1.54 14.05
N ASP A 281 12.98 0.35 14.37
CA ASP A 281 14.41 0.04 14.28
C ASP A 281 14.87 -0.25 12.85
N TYR A 282 13.94 -0.68 11.97
CA TYR A 282 14.22 -0.98 10.57
C TYR A 282 13.21 -0.32 9.64
N SER A 283 13.72 0.48 8.70
CA SER A 283 12.95 1.15 7.65
C SER A 283 13.20 0.61 6.25
N ASN A 284 13.91 -0.52 6.16
CA ASN A 284 14.17 -1.26 4.95
C ASN A 284 13.66 -2.70 5.12
N LYS A 285 12.87 -3.16 4.13
CA LYS A 285 12.28 -4.49 4.10
C LYS A 285 13.31 -5.62 4.23
N ASP A 286 14.40 -5.55 3.46
CA ASP A 286 15.41 -6.59 3.45
C ASP A 286 16.17 -6.64 4.80
N ASP A 287 16.48 -5.49 5.38
CA ASP A 287 17.15 -5.42 6.68
C ASP A 287 16.26 -5.96 7.80
N ALA A 288 14.98 -5.61 7.80
CA ALA A 288 14.01 -6.09 8.80
C ALA A 288 13.82 -7.62 8.72
N ILE A 289 13.70 -8.17 7.50
CA ILE A 289 13.61 -9.62 7.28
C ILE A 289 14.91 -10.33 7.72
N ASN A 290 16.06 -9.74 7.43
CA ASN A 290 17.35 -10.30 7.84
C ASN A 290 17.55 -10.26 9.36
N ALA A 291 17.08 -9.20 10.03
CA ALA A 291 17.10 -9.09 11.48
C ALA A 291 16.22 -10.19 12.12
N LEU A 292 15.00 -10.37 11.61
CA LEU A 292 14.10 -11.43 12.07
C LEU A 292 14.72 -12.84 11.94
N ARG A 293 15.38 -13.13 10.83
CA ARG A 293 16.07 -14.42 10.58
C ARG A 293 17.30 -14.67 11.45
N ARG A 294 17.86 -13.63 12.06
CA ARG A 294 19.08 -13.71 12.91
C ARG A 294 18.77 -13.76 14.40
N ILE A 295 17.49 -13.74 14.78
CA ILE A 295 17.07 -13.89 16.17
C ILE A 295 17.62 -15.22 16.71
N SER A 296 18.36 -15.13 17.81
CA SER A 296 18.98 -16.31 18.44
C SER A 296 17.99 -17.01 19.35
N TYR A 297 17.89 -18.33 19.22
CA TYR A 297 17.07 -19.18 20.06
C TYR A 297 17.46 -19.07 21.55
N MET A 298 16.47 -18.97 22.45
CA MET A 298 16.69 -18.82 23.89
C MET A 298 16.75 -20.16 24.64
N SER A 299 15.69 -20.97 24.58
CA SER A 299 15.40 -22.11 25.47
C SER A 299 14.94 -21.70 26.87
N GLY A 300 13.88 -22.33 27.37
CA GLY A 300 13.23 -22.03 28.65
C GLY A 300 11.78 -22.54 28.68
N GLY A 301 10.98 -22.04 29.62
CA GLY A 301 9.54 -22.32 29.69
C GLY A 301 8.71 -21.42 28.78
N THR A 302 7.38 -21.46 28.91
CA THR A 302 6.44 -20.77 28.03
C THR A 302 5.48 -19.90 28.86
N SER A 303 5.77 -18.60 29.01
CA SER A 303 4.94 -17.64 29.78
C SER A 303 4.29 -16.62 28.85
N THR A 304 3.25 -17.06 28.12
CA THR A 304 2.61 -16.34 27.01
C THR A 304 1.80 -15.15 27.50
N GLY A 305 1.16 -15.23 28.66
CA GLY A 305 0.38 -14.12 29.22
C GLY A 305 1.26 -12.90 29.55
N SER A 306 2.35 -13.16 30.26
CA SER A 306 3.39 -12.17 30.58
C SER A 306 4.03 -11.61 29.31
N ALA A 307 4.25 -12.48 28.31
CA ALA A 307 4.76 -12.10 27.02
C ALA A 307 3.85 -11.13 26.24
N ILE A 308 2.53 -11.38 26.22
CA ILE A 308 1.55 -10.44 25.64
C ILE A 308 1.61 -9.10 26.37
N SER A 309 1.63 -9.12 27.71
CA SER A 309 1.71 -7.89 28.52
C SER A 309 2.97 -7.09 28.21
N TYR A 310 4.13 -7.74 28.17
CA TYR A 310 5.39 -7.10 27.81
C TYR A 310 5.35 -6.48 26.42
N THR A 311 4.84 -7.21 25.41
CA THR A 311 4.76 -6.72 24.03
C THR A 311 3.86 -5.50 23.92
N THR A 312 2.70 -5.49 24.59
CA THR A 312 1.82 -4.30 24.60
C THR A 312 2.52 -3.09 25.24
N GLN A 313 3.27 -3.28 26.32
CA GLN A 313 3.89 -2.19 27.09
C GLN A 313 5.21 -1.69 26.51
N ASN A 314 5.92 -2.50 25.73
CA ASN A 314 7.25 -2.18 25.21
C ASN A 314 7.26 -2.02 23.70
N LEU A 315 6.73 -2.99 22.95
CA LEU A 315 6.71 -2.94 21.49
C LEU A 315 5.65 -1.96 20.98
N PHE A 316 4.42 -2.03 21.50
CA PHE A 316 3.30 -1.17 21.08
C PHE A 316 3.16 0.11 21.92
N ARG A 317 4.16 0.45 22.75
CA ARG A 317 4.09 1.64 23.63
C ARG A 317 3.94 2.94 22.87
N ARG A 318 4.63 3.06 21.74
CA ARG A 318 4.65 4.23 20.86
C ARG A 318 4.59 3.73 19.43
N THR A 319 3.38 3.65 18.90
CA THR A 319 3.15 3.22 17.52
C THR A 319 2.99 4.43 16.62
N GLY A 320 3.55 4.35 15.41
CA GLY A 320 3.24 5.29 14.35
C GLY A 320 1.79 5.17 13.88
N PRO A 321 1.37 6.01 12.91
CA PRO A 321 0.06 5.88 12.30
C PRO A 321 -0.11 4.50 11.65
N GLY A 322 -1.28 3.88 11.85
CA GLY A 322 -1.56 2.53 11.35
C GLY A 322 -2.24 1.68 12.41
N ARG A 323 -2.75 0.51 12.00
CA ARG A 323 -3.40 -0.43 12.93
C ARG A 323 -2.39 -1.42 13.49
N ASN A 324 -2.58 -1.79 14.76
CA ASN A 324 -1.68 -2.66 15.49
C ASN A 324 -2.16 -4.11 15.41
N PHE A 325 -1.29 -4.98 14.90
CA PHE A 325 -1.53 -6.42 14.78
C PHE A 325 -0.44 -7.18 15.51
N LEU A 326 -0.82 -8.15 16.34
CA LEU A 326 0.09 -9.02 17.06
C LEU A 326 -0.09 -10.45 16.58
N ILE A 327 0.97 -11.05 16.06
CA ILE A 327 0.99 -12.47 15.68
C ILE A 327 1.75 -13.22 16.76
N VAL A 328 1.05 -14.08 17.49
CA VAL A 328 1.59 -14.94 18.54
C VAL A 328 1.83 -16.32 17.98
N VAL A 329 3.06 -16.83 18.04
CA VAL A 329 3.39 -18.21 17.65
C VAL A 329 3.87 -18.96 18.89
N THR A 330 3.24 -20.10 19.19
CA THR A 330 3.59 -20.95 20.35
C THR A 330 3.35 -22.43 20.04
N ASP A 331 4.15 -23.32 20.65
CA ASP A 331 4.03 -24.77 20.45
C ASP A 331 3.41 -25.53 21.65
N GLY A 332 3.19 -24.86 22.77
CA GLY A 332 2.85 -25.51 24.04
C GLY A 332 1.86 -24.73 24.91
N GLN A 333 1.48 -25.38 26.02
CA GLN A 333 0.62 -24.76 27.03
C GLN A 333 1.39 -23.69 27.80
N SER A 334 0.72 -22.56 28.05
CA SER A 334 1.30 -21.49 28.86
C SER A 334 1.34 -21.82 30.35
N TYR A 335 2.38 -21.37 31.06
CA TYR A 335 2.47 -21.48 32.51
C TYR A 335 1.64 -20.43 33.26
N ASP A 336 1.19 -19.39 32.57
CA ASP A 336 0.41 -18.28 33.12
C ASP A 336 -0.93 -18.06 32.38
N ASP A 337 -1.82 -17.25 32.95
CA ASP A 337 -3.12 -16.94 32.32
C ASP A 337 -2.94 -16.01 31.13
N VAL A 338 -3.43 -16.44 29.97
CA VAL A 338 -3.34 -15.68 28.72
C VAL A 338 -4.52 -14.74 28.48
N ARG A 339 -5.67 -14.98 29.16
CA ARG A 339 -6.94 -14.27 28.92
C ARG A 339 -6.88 -12.81 29.33
N GLY A 340 -6.43 -12.55 30.56
CA GLY A 340 -6.32 -11.19 31.09
C GLY A 340 -5.44 -10.28 30.20
N PRO A 341 -4.19 -10.70 29.90
CA PRO A 341 -3.29 -9.98 29.00
C PRO A 341 -3.86 -9.77 27.59
N ALA A 342 -4.45 -10.80 26.98
CA ALA A 342 -5.04 -10.68 25.64
C ALA A 342 -6.21 -9.69 25.61
N MET A 343 -7.11 -9.75 26.61
CA MET A 343 -8.21 -8.79 26.74
C MET A 343 -7.70 -7.35 26.90
N ALA A 344 -6.62 -7.15 27.66
CA ALA A 344 -6.00 -5.83 27.81
C ALA A 344 -5.43 -5.33 26.48
N ALA A 345 -4.76 -6.19 25.71
CA ALA A 345 -4.25 -5.87 24.38
C ALA A 345 -5.38 -5.49 23.40
N HIS A 346 -6.48 -6.25 23.38
CA HIS A 346 -7.64 -5.94 22.54
C HIS A 346 -8.25 -4.58 22.88
N LYS A 347 -8.35 -4.23 24.17
CA LYS A 347 -8.84 -2.92 24.62
C LYS A 347 -7.94 -1.76 24.18
N GLN A 348 -6.65 -2.02 23.92
CA GLN A 348 -5.72 -1.05 23.33
C GLN A 348 -5.80 -0.99 21.79
N GLY A 349 -6.77 -1.68 21.18
CA GLY A 349 -6.95 -1.71 19.73
C GLY A 349 -5.98 -2.64 19.00
N ILE A 350 -5.31 -3.54 19.71
CA ILE A 350 -4.39 -4.54 19.13
C ILE A 350 -5.19 -5.78 18.71
N THR A 351 -5.15 -6.09 17.42
CA THR A 351 -5.76 -7.30 16.85
C THR A 351 -4.77 -8.45 16.95
N ILE A 352 -5.15 -9.54 17.62
CA ILE A 352 -4.25 -10.69 17.86
C ILE A 352 -4.62 -11.85 16.94
N PHE A 353 -3.62 -12.35 16.21
CA PHE A 353 -3.63 -13.63 15.53
C PHE A 353 -2.82 -14.64 16.34
N SER A 354 -3.40 -15.78 16.69
CA SER A 354 -2.69 -16.84 17.42
C SER A 354 -2.44 -18.02 16.50
N VAL A 355 -1.18 -18.45 16.40
CA VAL A 355 -0.73 -19.58 15.60
C VAL A 355 -0.14 -20.63 16.54
N GLY A 356 -0.88 -21.71 16.75
CA GLY A 356 -0.43 -22.85 17.52
C GLY A 356 0.24 -23.90 16.66
N VAL A 357 1.26 -24.56 17.21
CA VAL A 357 1.93 -25.69 16.57
C VAL A 357 1.94 -26.89 17.52
N ALA A 358 1.97 -28.09 16.96
CA ALA A 358 2.16 -29.36 17.66
C ALA A 358 1.12 -29.62 18.76
N TRP A 359 1.39 -29.22 19.99
CA TRP A 359 0.60 -29.55 21.18
C TRP A 359 0.03 -28.30 21.87
N ALA A 360 0.12 -27.14 21.21
CA ALA A 360 -0.49 -25.89 21.67
C ALA A 360 -2.01 -26.05 21.94
N PRO A 361 -2.51 -25.72 23.13
CA PRO A 361 -3.93 -25.86 23.47
C PRO A 361 -4.81 -24.92 22.63
N LEU A 362 -5.74 -25.49 21.86
CA LEU A 362 -6.61 -24.69 20.97
C LEU A 362 -7.46 -23.67 21.74
N ASP A 363 -7.90 -24.00 22.95
CA ASP A 363 -8.68 -23.10 23.79
C ASP A 363 -7.88 -21.87 24.24
N ASP A 364 -6.59 -22.04 24.55
CA ASP A 364 -5.70 -20.92 24.89
C ASP A 364 -5.47 -20.03 23.66
N LEU A 365 -5.23 -20.62 22.48
CA LEU A 365 -5.08 -19.87 21.23
C LEU A 365 -6.34 -19.04 20.92
N LYS A 366 -7.53 -19.64 21.07
CA LYS A 366 -8.81 -18.94 20.91
C LYS A 366 -8.99 -17.87 21.99
N ALA A 367 -8.59 -18.13 23.22
CA ALA A 367 -8.68 -17.15 24.30
C ALA A 367 -7.84 -15.90 24.03
N MET A 368 -6.68 -16.05 23.38
CA MET A 368 -5.79 -14.95 23.00
C MET A 368 -6.19 -14.21 21.73
N SER A 369 -6.76 -14.92 20.75
CA SER A 369 -7.07 -14.39 19.42
C SER A 369 -8.16 -13.31 19.45
N SER A 370 -8.14 -12.36 18.52
CA SER A 370 -9.24 -11.41 18.33
C SER A 370 -10.47 -12.04 17.65
N GLU A 371 -11.60 -11.34 17.65
CA GLU A 371 -12.80 -11.76 16.92
C GLU A 371 -12.70 -11.41 15.42
N PRO A 372 -13.24 -12.24 14.50
CA PRO A 372 -13.85 -13.54 14.78
C PRO A 372 -12.80 -14.65 14.96
N LYS A 373 -12.93 -15.45 16.04
CA LYS A 373 -11.94 -16.46 16.45
C LYS A 373 -11.51 -17.40 15.33
N ASP A 374 -12.43 -17.89 14.52
CA ASP A 374 -12.16 -18.86 13.45
C ASP A 374 -11.25 -18.34 12.33
N SER A 375 -11.06 -17.02 12.25
CA SER A 375 -10.15 -16.39 11.28
C SER A 375 -8.89 -15.80 11.90
N HIS A 376 -8.79 -15.82 13.23
CA HIS A 376 -7.67 -15.30 13.99
C HIS A 376 -6.86 -16.40 14.69
N THR A 377 -7.43 -17.60 14.80
CA THR A 377 -6.78 -18.77 15.40
C THR A 377 -6.38 -19.76 14.31
N PHE A 378 -5.09 -20.11 14.27
CA PHE A 378 -4.52 -21.10 13.36
C PHE A 378 -3.84 -22.21 14.17
N PHE A 379 -3.90 -23.44 13.67
CA PHE A 379 -3.28 -24.58 14.33
C PHE A 379 -2.79 -25.60 13.31
N THR A 380 -1.53 -26.03 13.46
CA THR A 380 -0.93 -27.13 12.70
C THR A 380 -0.28 -28.14 13.63
N ARG A 381 -0.26 -29.42 13.27
CA ARG A 381 0.43 -30.46 14.05
C ARG A 381 1.94 -30.45 13.88
N GLU A 382 2.43 -29.91 12.77
CA GLU A 382 3.85 -29.89 12.43
C GLU A 382 4.29 -28.48 12.04
N PHE A 383 5.52 -28.11 12.43
CA PHE A 383 6.12 -26.80 12.10
C PHE A 383 6.25 -26.57 10.60
N SER A 384 6.41 -27.62 9.80
CA SER A 384 6.42 -27.57 8.32
C SER A 384 5.13 -26.96 7.75
N GLY A 385 3.99 -27.19 8.41
CA GLY A 385 2.67 -26.69 8.00
C GLY A 385 2.45 -25.19 8.24
N LEU A 386 3.33 -24.51 8.99
CA LEU A 386 3.19 -23.06 9.26
C LEU A 386 3.11 -22.24 7.98
N SER A 387 3.85 -22.64 6.95
CA SER A 387 3.90 -21.93 5.67
C SER A 387 2.53 -21.80 4.97
N GLU A 388 1.60 -22.73 5.23
CA GLU A 388 0.24 -22.70 4.67
C GLU A 388 -0.61 -21.56 5.24
N PHE A 389 -0.27 -21.05 6.43
CA PHE A 389 -1.00 -19.97 7.09
C PHE A 389 -0.59 -18.57 6.64
N ILE A 390 0.56 -18.42 5.95
CA ILE A 390 1.01 -17.11 5.46
C ILE A 390 -0.10 -16.38 4.67
N PRO A 391 -0.68 -16.95 3.60
CA PRO A 391 -1.73 -16.27 2.84
C PRO A 391 -3.04 -16.10 3.62
N LEU A 392 -3.27 -16.86 4.70
CA LEU A 392 -4.46 -16.73 5.54
C LEU A 392 -4.32 -15.58 6.54
N VAL A 393 -3.18 -15.50 7.23
CA VAL A 393 -2.86 -14.41 8.17
C VAL A 393 -2.83 -13.07 7.43
N VAL A 394 -2.15 -12.99 6.28
CA VAL A 394 -2.09 -11.76 5.48
C VAL A 394 -3.49 -11.31 5.04
N ARG A 395 -4.34 -12.23 4.58
CA ARG A 395 -5.73 -11.91 4.24
C ARG A 395 -6.56 -11.47 5.45
N GLY A 396 -6.37 -12.10 6.61
CA GLY A 396 -7.00 -11.70 7.87
C GLY A 396 -6.66 -10.26 8.24
N ILE A 397 -5.37 -9.94 8.30
CA ILE A 397 -4.88 -8.58 8.56
C ILE A 397 -5.52 -7.57 7.60
N CYS A 398 -5.57 -7.90 6.31
CA CYS A 398 -6.15 -7.02 5.30
C CYS A 398 -7.65 -6.81 5.42
N ARG A 399 -8.39 -7.87 5.74
CA ARG A 399 -9.83 -7.78 6.03
C ARG A 399 -10.05 -6.86 7.24
N ASP A 400 -9.39 -7.14 8.36
CA ASP A 400 -9.65 -6.39 9.59
C ASP A 400 -9.24 -4.93 9.46
N PHE A 401 -8.13 -4.66 8.78
CA PHE A 401 -7.72 -3.29 8.42
C PHE A 401 -8.82 -2.53 7.69
N THR A 402 -9.56 -3.20 6.80
CA THR A 402 -10.61 -2.58 5.99
C THR A 402 -11.92 -2.41 6.75
N GLU A 403 -12.31 -3.37 7.59
CA GLU A 403 -13.60 -3.34 8.32
C GLU A 403 -13.65 -2.28 9.44
N ASN A 404 -12.48 -1.88 9.96
CA ASN A 404 -12.38 -0.91 11.06
C ASN A 404 -11.99 0.51 10.60
N ASN A 405 -12.08 0.79 9.30
CA ASN A 405 -11.90 2.11 8.64
C ASN A 405 -13.14 2.45 7.81
#